data_AF-A0A090RYC6-F1
#
_entry.id   AF-A0A090RYC6-F1
#
_cell.length_a   1.000
_cell.length_b   1.000
_cell.length_c   1.000
_cell.angle_alpha   90.00
_cell.angle_beta   90.00
_cell.angle_gamma   90.00
#
_symmetry.space_group_name_H-M   'P 1'
#
loop_
_entity.id
_entity.type
_entity.pdbx_description
1 polymer ?
#
loop_
_entity_poly.entity_id
_entity_poly.type
_entity_poly.pdbx_seq_one_letter_code
_entity_poly.pdbx_strand_id
1 'polypeptide(L)'
;MNVKITALSTLIAATLATPAFAAEDGAYKVADKPIKLDIHLHQKKFVYSNDWPVEKEAARLTNVHLNNVASMATTKSEEAFNLLIASGDLPDIVGGSSMKNNVNTYGPEGAFVPLNKLIEEHAPNIKAFFDANPDVWASIKASDGNVYYIPYLPDGKYGRGYFVRYDWLEKLGLEPPKNVDEMYEVLKAFRDKDPNGNGKKDEVPFFARHWQEMVRLVTLWDGRTSGSDVFHDFHVVDGQIKHGYAGENYKVGIQNLAKWYQEG
;
A
#
# COMPACT_ATOMS: atom_id res chain seq x y z
N MET A 1 -52.35 24.35 -49.16
CA MET A 1 -51.10 24.96 -49.65
C MET A 1 -50.02 24.68 -48.61
N ASN A 2 -49.28 23.56 -48.74
CA ASN A 2 -47.96 23.45 -49.40
C ASN A 2 -46.84 24.20 -48.65
N VAL A 3 -45.65 23.68 -48.30
CA VAL A 3 -44.97 22.35 -48.15
C VAL A 3 -43.67 22.69 -47.36
N LYS A 4 -43.07 21.68 -46.70
CA LYS A 4 -41.62 21.44 -46.40
C LYS A 4 -41.33 21.43 -44.89
N ILE A 5 -41.27 20.27 -44.22
CA ILE A 5 -40.18 19.25 -44.22
C ILE A 5 -38.81 19.86 -43.91
N THR A 6 -38.26 19.59 -42.73
CA THR A 6 -36.86 19.14 -42.60
C THR A 6 -36.69 18.25 -41.37
N ALA A 7 -35.96 17.17 -41.59
CA ALA A 7 -35.77 15.96 -40.82
C ALA A 7 -35.38 16.15 -39.34
N LEU A 8 -35.99 15.30 -38.49
CA LEU A 8 -35.48 14.94 -37.18
C LEU A 8 -34.27 14.02 -37.40
N SER A 9 -33.06 14.52 -37.17
CA SER A 9 -31.84 13.71 -37.21
C SER A 9 -31.80 12.81 -35.98
N THR A 10 -32.05 11.52 -36.18
CA THR A 10 -31.76 10.47 -35.22
C THR A 10 -30.27 10.47 -34.92
N LEU A 11 -29.88 10.96 -33.75
CA LEU A 11 -28.52 10.85 -33.24
C LEU A 11 -28.29 9.37 -32.91
N ILE A 12 -27.67 8.63 -33.82
CA ILE A 12 -27.12 7.30 -33.52
C ILE A 12 -25.96 7.56 -32.56
N ALA A 13 -26.19 7.32 -31.27
CA ALA A 13 -25.12 7.18 -30.30
C ALA A 13 -24.33 5.92 -30.66
N ALA A 14 -23.28 6.09 -31.45
CA ALA A 14 -22.27 5.06 -31.63
C ALA A 14 -21.52 4.93 -30.30
N THR A 15 -21.99 4.02 -29.45
CA THR A 15 -21.17 3.46 -28.38
C THR A 15 -20.00 2.75 -29.06
N LEU A 16 -18.89 3.46 -29.23
CA LEU A 16 -17.58 2.86 -29.38
C LEU A 16 -17.24 2.20 -28.05
N ALA A 17 -17.79 1.01 -27.83
CA ALA A 17 -17.20 0.07 -26.91
C ALA A 17 -15.86 -0.35 -27.52
N THR A 18 -14.79 0.41 -27.23
CA THR A 18 -13.44 -0.14 -27.32
C THR A 18 -13.42 -1.35 -26.41
N PRO A 19 -13.16 -2.57 -26.92
CA PRO A 19 -12.94 -3.70 -26.05
C PRO A 19 -11.63 -3.44 -25.32
N ALA A 20 -11.72 -2.93 -24.09
CA ALA A 20 -10.65 -3.09 -23.14
C ALA A 20 -10.46 -4.61 -22.99
N PHE A 21 -9.24 -5.10 -23.22
CA PHE A 21 -8.81 -6.50 -23.05
C PHE A 21 -9.03 -7.49 -24.20
N ALA A 22 -8.72 -7.09 -25.43
CA ALA A 22 -8.22 -8.05 -26.43
C ALA A 22 -6.99 -7.44 -27.10
N ALA A 23 -5.85 -7.46 -26.40
CA ALA A 23 -4.59 -7.19 -27.08
C ALA A 23 -4.34 -8.31 -28.09
N GLU A 24 -3.98 -7.95 -29.31
CA GLU A 24 -3.59 -8.93 -30.34
C GLU A 24 -2.46 -9.81 -29.79
N ASP A 25 -2.55 -11.12 -30.04
CA ASP A 25 -1.54 -12.08 -29.60
C ASP A 25 -0.16 -11.66 -30.11
N GLY A 26 0.72 -11.26 -29.18
CA GLY A 26 2.08 -10.82 -29.48
C GLY A 26 2.39 -9.35 -29.22
N ALA A 27 1.37 -8.49 -29.01
CA ALA A 27 1.57 -7.05 -28.81
C ALA A 27 2.45 -6.68 -27.60
N TYR A 28 2.60 -7.58 -26.64
CA TYR A 28 3.40 -7.37 -25.41
C TYR A 28 4.63 -8.28 -25.30
N LYS A 29 4.97 -9.04 -26.34
CA LYS A 29 6.15 -9.90 -26.31
C LYS A 29 7.41 -9.03 -26.24
N VAL A 30 8.27 -9.32 -25.27
CA VAL A 30 9.55 -8.62 -25.09
C VAL A 30 10.75 -9.47 -25.53
N ALA A 31 10.51 -10.70 -25.98
CA ALA A 31 11.52 -11.61 -26.51
C ALA A 31 10.93 -12.60 -27.52
N ASP A 32 11.70 -12.92 -28.57
CA ASP A 32 11.31 -13.91 -29.59
C ASP A 32 11.24 -15.34 -29.05
N LYS A 33 12.08 -15.65 -28.06
CA LYS A 33 12.14 -16.94 -27.37
C LYS A 33 11.81 -16.76 -25.89
N PRO A 34 11.20 -17.77 -25.25
CA PRO A 34 10.92 -17.71 -23.81
C PRO A 34 12.19 -17.42 -23.01
N ILE A 35 12.14 -16.39 -22.16
CA ILE A 35 13.19 -16.07 -21.19
C ILE A 35 12.77 -16.62 -19.83
N LYS A 36 13.72 -17.18 -19.07
CA LYS A 36 13.50 -17.61 -17.68
C LYS A 36 14.37 -16.77 -16.76
N LEU A 37 13.79 -16.25 -15.69
CA LEU A 37 14.49 -15.45 -14.68
C LEU A 37 14.13 -15.96 -13.28
N ASP A 38 15.08 -15.96 -12.36
CA ASP A 38 14.82 -16.25 -10.96
C ASP A 38 14.33 -15.00 -10.23
N ILE A 39 13.29 -15.15 -9.39
CA ILE A 39 12.74 -14.07 -8.57
C ILE A 39 12.72 -14.44 -7.10
N HIS A 40 13.30 -13.57 -6.27
CA HIS A 40 13.04 -13.54 -4.83
C HIS A 40 12.02 -12.46 -4.53
N LEU A 41 10.76 -12.84 -4.38
CA LEU A 41 9.71 -11.96 -3.88
C LEU A 41 9.13 -12.55 -2.61
N HIS A 42 9.39 -11.88 -1.49
CA HIS A 42 8.94 -12.31 -0.17
C HIS A 42 8.03 -11.28 0.49
N GLN A 43 6.80 -11.71 0.80
CA GLN A 43 5.84 -10.95 1.57
C GLN A 43 5.51 -11.72 2.85
N LYS A 44 5.11 -11.01 3.91
CA LYS A 44 4.81 -11.61 5.22
C LYS A 44 3.92 -12.87 5.17
N LYS A 45 3.03 -12.95 4.18
CA LYS A 45 2.02 -14.02 4.06
C LYS A 45 2.22 -14.93 2.84
N PHE A 46 3.11 -14.59 1.92
CA PHE A 46 3.28 -15.33 0.67
C PHE A 46 4.62 -15.02 0.01
N VAL A 47 5.08 -15.94 -0.84
CA VAL A 47 6.14 -15.72 -1.82
C VAL A 47 5.54 -15.76 -3.22
N TYR A 48 6.30 -15.34 -4.23
CA TYR A 48 5.89 -15.49 -5.62
C TYR A 48 5.50 -16.94 -5.93
N SER A 49 4.42 -17.11 -6.70
CA SER A 49 4.00 -18.43 -7.17
C SER A 49 3.80 -18.40 -8.67
N ASN A 50 4.57 -19.25 -9.34
CA ASN A 50 4.43 -19.60 -10.76
C ASN A 50 3.01 -20.04 -11.13
N ASP A 51 2.23 -20.52 -10.16
CA ASP A 51 0.90 -21.05 -10.40
C ASP A 51 -0.22 -20.02 -10.41
N TRP A 52 0.07 -18.78 -10.01
CA TRP A 52 -0.93 -17.71 -10.03
C TRP A 52 -1.45 -17.46 -11.45
N PRO A 53 -2.78 -17.34 -11.64
CA PRO A 53 -3.36 -17.07 -12.96
C PRO A 53 -2.79 -15.82 -13.63
N VAL A 54 -2.52 -14.78 -12.84
CA VAL A 54 -1.93 -13.53 -13.34
C VAL A 54 -0.53 -13.76 -13.89
N GLU A 55 0.29 -14.57 -13.24
CA GLU A 55 1.67 -14.84 -13.67
C GLU A 55 1.72 -15.75 -14.90
N LYS A 56 0.79 -16.71 -14.99
CA LYS A 56 0.61 -17.53 -16.19
C LYS A 56 0.24 -16.67 -17.40
N GLU A 57 -0.66 -15.70 -17.21
CA GLU A 57 -1.04 -14.78 -18.28
C GLU A 57 0.06 -13.78 -18.61
N ALA A 58 0.77 -13.24 -17.62
CA ALA A 58 1.93 -12.37 -17.82
C ALA A 58 3.02 -13.08 -18.64
N ALA A 59 3.32 -14.34 -18.33
CA ALA A 59 4.27 -15.14 -19.08
C ALA A 59 3.80 -15.40 -20.53
N ARG A 60 2.51 -15.70 -20.73
CA ARG A 60 1.93 -15.88 -22.07
C ARG A 60 2.06 -14.62 -22.94
N LEU A 61 1.77 -13.46 -22.35
CA LEU A 61 1.78 -12.17 -23.06
C LEU A 61 3.20 -11.66 -23.36
N THR A 62 4.13 -11.86 -22.43
CA THR A 62 5.47 -11.25 -22.48
C THR A 62 6.56 -12.19 -22.99
N ASN A 63 6.35 -13.50 -22.94
CA ASN A 63 7.37 -14.53 -23.15
C ASN A 63 8.45 -14.57 -22.04
N VAL A 64 8.18 -13.96 -20.87
CA VAL A 64 9.08 -13.97 -19.70
C VAL A 64 8.46 -14.86 -18.62
N HIS A 65 9.22 -15.86 -18.18
CA HIS A 65 8.83 -16.78 -17.13
C HIS A 65 9.68 -16.53 -15.89
N LEU A 66 9.05 -16.24 -14.76
CA LEU A 66 9.78 -16.09 -13.50
C LEU A 66 9.74 -17.39 -12.71
N ASN A 67 10.82 -17.75 -12.03
CA ASN A 67 10.95 -18.91 -11.17
C ASN A 67 11.16 -18.46 -9.71
N ASN A 68 10.28 -18.89 -8.80
CA ASN A 68 10.39 -18.50 -7.40
C ASN A 68 11.62 -19.14 -6.73
N VAL A 69 12.48 -18.31 -6.14
CA VAL A 69 13.58 -18.76 -5.26
C VAL A 69 13.41 -18.29 -3.81
N ALA A 70 12.34 -17.57 -3.49
CA ALA A 70 12.03 -17.17 -2.11
C ALA A 70 11.35 -18.31 -1.33
N SER A 71 11.62 -18.36 -0.03
CA SER A 71 11.10 -19.39 0.89
C SER A 71 10.20 -18.79 1.96
N MET A 72 9.09 -19.46 2.27
CA MET A 72 8.21 -19.14 3.40
C MET A 72 8.70 -19.71 4.75
N ALA A 73 9.96 -20.18 4.83
CA ALA A 73 10.53 -20.69 6.07
C ALA A 73 10.60 -19.62 7.19
N THR A 74 10.70 -18.34 6.82
CA THR A 74 10.47 -17.21 7.73
C THR A 74 9.17 -16.50 7.35
N THR A 75 8.50 -15.92 8.35
CA THR A 75 7.33 -15.06 8.13
C THR A 75 7.68 -13.57 8.14
N LYS A 76 8.98 -13.24 8.18
CA LYS A 76 9.50 -11.86 8.23
C LYS A 76 10.30 -11.55 6.97
N SER A 77 9.77 -10.69 6.11
CA SER A 77 10.41 -10.30 4.84
C SER A 77 11.78 -9.63 5.02
N GLU A 78 11.98 -8.85 6.08
CA GLU A 78 13.28 -8.22 6.35
C GLU A 78 14.38 -9.26 6.65
N GLU A 79 14.06 -10.31 7.41
CA GLU A 79 15.02 -11.39 7.67
C GLU A 79 15.34 -12.17 6.39
N ALA A 80 14.32 -12.45 5.56
CA ALA A 80 14.52 -13.10 4.26
C ALA A 80 15.45 -12.29 3.34
N PHE A 81 15.24 -10.97 3.27
CA PHE A 81 16.08 -10.07 2.49
C PHE A 81 17.52 -10.00 3.04
N ASN A 82 17.70 -9.87 4.35
CA ASN A 82 19.02 -9.81 4.96
C ASN A 82 19.84 -11.09 4.71
N LEU A 83 19.18 -12.26 4.76
CA LEU A 83 19.80 -13.53 4.42
C LEU A 83 20.21 -13.58 2.94
N LEU A 84 19.35 -13.09 2.05
CA LEU A 84 19.63 -13.02 0.61
C LEU A 84 20.83 -12.13 0.29
N ILE A 85 20.90 -10.93 0.88
CA ILE A 85 22.06 -10.05 0.68
C ILE A 85 23.33 -10.68 1.26
N ALA A 86 23.25 -11.30 2.44
CA ALA A 86 24.41 -11.91 3.09
C ALA A 86 24.96 -13.13 2.34
N SER A 87 24.12 -13.86 1.57
CA SER A 87 24.59 -15.01 0.79
C SER A 87 25.41 -14.62 -0.45
N GLY A 88 25.25 -13.40 -0.98
CA GLY A 88 25.89 -12.95 -2.22
C GLY A 88 25.32 -13.57 -3.50
N ASP A 89 24.65 -14.72 -3.41
CA ASP A 89 23.95 -15.38 -4.50
C ASP A 89 22.57 -14.74 -4.76
N LEU A 90 22.57 -13.55 -5.38
CA LEU A 90 21.35 -12.83 -5.73
C LEU A 90 20.66 -13.44 -6.97
N PRO A 91 19.32 -13.53 -7.00
CA PRO A 91 18.57 -13.88 -8.20
C PRO A 91 18.54 -12.71 -9.19
N ASP A 92 17.95 -12.95 -10.37
CA ASP A 92 17.78 -11.92 -11.39
C ASP A 92 16.86 -10.77 -10.93
N ILE A 93 15.84 -11.07 -10.13
CA ILE A 93 14.85 -10.08 -9.64
C ILE A 93 14.64 -10.23 -8.14
N VAL A 94 14.69 -9.10 -7.42
CA VAL A 94 14.32 -9.02 -6.00
C VAL A 94 13.13 -8.08 -5.83
N GLY A 95 12.09 -8.53 -5.13
CA GLY A 95 10.87 -7.79 -4.89
C GLY A 95 10.31 -7.99 -3.48
N GLY A 96 9.42 -7.09 -3.05
CA GLY A 96 8.82 -7.19 -1.72
C GLY A 96 8.16 -5.88 -1.28
N SER A 97 7.58 -5.89 -0.08
CA SER A 97 7.08 -4.67 0.57
C SER A 97 8.23 -3.94 1.27
N SER A 98 8.11 -2.61 1.38
CA SER A 98 9.03 -1.76 2.15
C SER A 98 10.50 -1.82 1.70
N MET A 99 10.76 -2.15 0.44
CA MET A 99 12.12 -2.39 -0.09
C MET A 99 12.92 -1.12 -0.38
N LYS A 100 12.29 0.07 -0.40
CA LYS A 100 12.92 1.34 -0.82
C LYS A 100 14.28 1.58 -0.15
N ASN A 101 14.34 1.48 1.18
CA ASN A 101 15.58 1.75 1.90
C ASN A 101 16.66 0.71 1.58
N ASN A 102 16.28 -0.56 1.45
CA ASN A 102 17.19 -1.65 1.11
C ASN A 102 17.81 -1.43 -0.27
N VAL A 103 17.00 -1.21 -1.31
CA VAL A 103 17.51 -1.03 -2.67
C VAL A 103 18.29 0.27 -2.84
N ASN A 104 17.93 1.34 -2.12
CA ASN A 104 18.69 2.59 -2.16
C ASN A 104 19.98 2.56 -1.34
N THR A 105 20.13 1.59 -0.42
CA THR A 105 21.38 1.34 0.32
C THR A 105 22.31 0.46 -0.51
N TYR A 106 21.83 -0.70 -0.95
CA TYR A 106 22.66 -1.70 -1.63
C TYR A 106 22.81 -1.46 -3.14
N GLY A 107 21.95 -0.64 -3.76
CA GLY A 107 22.08 -0.25 -5.17
C GLY A 107 23.38 0.48 -5.47
N PRO A 108 23.71 1.58 -4.75
CA PRO A 108 24.99 2.26 -4.88
C PRO A 108 26.21 1.38 -4.57
N GLU A 109 26.04 0.34 -3.74
CA GLU A 109 27.08 -0.64 -3.42
C GLU A 109 27.26 -1.71 -4.53
N GLY A 110 26.41 -1.69 -5.56
CA GLY A 110 26.52 -2.56 -6.74
C GLY A 110 25.69 -3.84 -6.68
N ALA A 111 24.86 -4.04 -5.65
CA ALA A 111 23.99 -5.22 -5.56
C ALA A 111 22.81 -5.16 -6.55
N PHE A 112 22.38 -3.95 -6.93
CA PHE A 112 21.30 -3.72 -7.90
C PHE A 112 21.78 -2.81 -9.01
N VAL A 113 21.38 -3.09 -10.25
CA VAL A 113 21.75 -2.28 -11.41
C VAL A 113 20.94 -0.97 -11.47
N PRO A 114 21.53 0.16 -11.86
CA PRO A 114 20.79 1.40 -12.07
C PRO A 114 19.87 1.27 -13.29
N LEU A 115 18.61 1.66 -13.14
CA LEU A 115 17.56 1.49 -14.14
C LEU A 115 17.38 2.68 -15.08
N ASN A 116 18.02 3.82 -14.81
CA ASN A 116 17.79 5.08 -15.53
C ASN A 116 17.88 4.92 -17.06
N LYS A 117 19.02 4.38 -17.54
CA LYS A 117 19.26 4.17 -18.98
C LYS A 117 18.36 3.08 -19.56
N LEU A 118 18.12 2.00 -18.81
CA LEU A 118 17.22 0.92 -19.23
C LEU A 118 15.78 1.43 -19.41
N ILE A 119 15.31 2.32 -18.52
CA ILE A 119 14.00 2.93 -18.64
C ILE A 119 13.93 3.83 -19.86
N GLU A 120 14.96 4.65 -20.08
CA GLU A 120 15.03 5.56 -21.22
C GLU A 120 15.05 4.83 -22.57
N GLU A 121 15.83 3.75 -22.69
CA GLU A 121 16.02 3.02 -23.94
C GLU A 121 14.95 1.96 -24.20
N HIS A 122 14.35 1.37 -23.17
CA HIS A 122 13.56 0.14 -23.30
C HIS A 122 12.17 0.15 -22.64
N ALA A 123 11.85 1.11 -21.76
CA ALA A 123 10.60 1.09 -21.02
C ALA A 123 9.73 2.33 -21.29
N PRO A 124 9.18 2.50 -22.51
CA PRO A 124 8.48 3.72 -22.92
C PRO A 124 7.26 4.04 -22.03
N ASN A 125 6.54 3.02 -21.55
CA ASN A 125 5.40 3.23 -20.65
C ASN A 125 5.83 3.75 -19.27
N ILE A 126 6.93 3.18 -18.72
CA ILE A 126 7.49 3.61 -17.43
C ILE A 126 8.08 5.01 -17.56
N LYS A 127 8.80 5.27 -18.66
CA LYS A 127 9.35 6.59 -18.98
C LYS A 127 8.24 7.64 -19.06
N ALA A 128 7.19 7.38 -19.84
CA ALA A 128 6.06 8.30 -20.00
C ALA A 128 5.37 8.60 -18.66
N PHE A 129 5.21 7.60 -17.79
CA PHE A 129 4.66 7.81 -16.45
C PHE A 129 5.55 8.76 -15.63
N PHE A 130 6.85 8.52 -15.56
CA PHE A 130 7.75 9.34 -14.74
C PHE A 130 8.01 10.74 -15.32
N ASP A 131 7.99 10.89 -16.65
CA ASP A 131 8.03 12.21 -17.30
C ASP A 131 6.81 13.06 -16.90
N ALA A 132 5.63 12.44 -16.82
CA ALA A 132 4.41 13.11 -16.37
C ALA A 132 4.34 13.32 -14.85
N ASN A 133 5.16 12.61 -14.06
CA ASN A 133 5.15 12.61 -12.60
C ASN A 133 6.56 12.82 -12.02
N PRO A 134 7.19 13.99 -12.26
CA PRO A 134 8.59 14.24 -11.90
C PRO A 134 8.84 14.15 -10.39
N ASP A 135 7.86 14.49 -9.55
CA ASP A 135 7.98 14.38 -8.09
C ASP A 135 8.08 12.92 -7.63
N VAL A 136 7.33 12.02 -8.28
CA VAL A 136 7.39 10.58 -8.00
C VAL A 136 8.76 10.04 -8.41
N TRP A 137 9.25 10.42 -9.60
CA TRP A 137 10.58 10.05 -10.07
C TRP A 137 11.69 10.53 -9.12
N ALA A 138 11.59 11.77 -8.64
CA ALA A 138 12.53 12.30 -7.66
C ALA A 138 12.48 11.52 -6.33
N SER A 139 11.29 11.12 -5.88
CA SER A 139 11.09 10.46 -4.59
C SER A 139 11.72 9.05 -4.48
N ILE A 140 11.99 8.40 -5.61
CA ILE A 140 12.51 7.03 -5.66
C ILE A 140 14.02 6.95 -5.93
N LYS A 141 14.68 8.07 -6.27
CA LYS A 141 16.12 8.12 -6.49
C LYS A 141 16.90 7.82 -5.19
N ALA A 142 17.99 7.11 -5.34
CA ALA A 142 19.01 6.97 -4.30
C ALA A 142 19.88 8.22 -4.21
N SER A 143 20.79 8.25 -3.23
CA SER A 143 21.67 9.40 -2.93
C SER A 143 22.64 9.73 -4.05
N ASP A 144 22.98 8.76 -4.91
CA ASP A 144 23.83 8.92 -6.08
C ASP A 144 23.05 9.38 -7.35
N GLY A 145 21.74 9.59 -7.23
CA GLY A 145 20.86 10.04 -8.31
C GLY A 145 20.30 8.93 -9.19
N ASN A 146 20.67 7.67 -8.96
CA ASN A 146 20.17 6.52 -9.71
C ASN A 146 18.84 6.01 -9.14
N VAL A 147 18.08 5.30 -9.98
CA VAL A 147 16.87 4.58 -9.59
C VAL A 147 17.15 3.08 -9.68
N TYR A 148 16.92 2.36 -8.58
CA TYR A 148 17.27 0.94 -8.44
C TYR A 148 16.07 -0.01 -8.38
N TYR A 149 14.85 0.52 -8.50
CA TYR A 149 13.62 -0.27 -8.43
C TYR A 149 12.48 0.41 -9.17
N ILE A 150 11.46 -0.38 -9.52
CA ILE A 150 10.18 0.12 -10.00
C ILE A 150 9.19 0.08 -8.83
N PRO A 151 8.61 1.22 -8.39
CA PRO A 151 7.74 1.26 -7.21
C PRO A 151 6.35 0.68 -7.49
N TYR A 152 5.70 0.20 -6.43
CA TYR A 152 4.24 0.11 -6.42
C TYR A 152 3.65 1.51 -6.28
N LEU A 153 2.66 1.83 -7.11
CA LEU A 153 2.00 3.13 -7.18
C LEU A 153 0.53 2.96 -6.78
N PRO A 154 0.16 3.28 -5.52
CA PRO A 154 -1.24 3.31 -5.13
C PRO A 154 -1.99 4.41 -5.91
N ASP A 155 -3.23 4.12 -6.30
CA ASP A 155 -4.15 5.11 -6.85
C ASP A 155 -5.31 5.33 -5.87
N GLY A 156 -5.55 6.59 -5.53
CA GLY A 156 -6.52 6.99 -4.53
C GLY A 156 -6.05 8.14 -3.62
N LYS A 157 -7.01 8.80 -2.96
CA LYS A 157 -6.75 9.99 -2.13
C LYS A 157 -6.61 9.70 -0.63
N TYR A 158 -7.38 8.74 -0.11
CA TYR A 158 -7.48 8.48 1.33
C TYR A 158 -7.06 7.05 1.65
N GLY A 159 -6.33 6.87 2.75
CA GLY A 159 -5.87 5.55 3.20
C GLY A 159 -6.81 4.88 4.22
N ARG A 160 -7.05 5.53 5.37
CA ARG A 160 -7.81 4.96 6.50
C ARG A 160 -8.86 5.92 7.03
N GLY A 161 -9.87 5.38 7.71
CA GLY A 161 -10.90 6.14 8.42
C GLY A 161 -11.35 5.42 9.69
N TYR A 162 -12.08 6.13 10.55
CA TYR A 162 -12.70 5.57 11.74
C TYR A 162 -14.03 4.90 11.38
N PHE A 163 -14.27 3.73 11.97
CA PHE A 163 -15.52 2.97 11.81
C PHE A 163 -16.02 2.55 13.19
N VAL A 164 -17.34 2.62 13.38
CA VAL A 164 -18.01 2.26 14.63
C VAL A 164 -19.22 1.36 14.34
N ARG A 165 -19.54 0.47 15.28
CA ARG A 165 -20.72 -0.40 15.23
C ARG A 165 -21.99 0.42 15.48
N TYR A 166 -22.65 0.86 14.41
CA TYR A 166 -23.87 1.67 14.52
C TYR A 166 -25.03 0.90 15.18
N ASP A 167 -25.12 -0.41 14.94
CA ASP A 167 -26.09 -1.30 15.57
C ASP A 167 -25.90 -1.39 17.09
N TRP A 168 -24.65 -1.31 17.58
CA TRP A 168 -24.37 -1.24 19.02
C TRP A 168 -24.73 0.12 19.61
N LEU A 169 -24.55 1.21 18.86
CA LEU A 169 -25.01 2.54 19.26
C LEU A 169 -26.53 2.57 19.43
N GLU A 170 -27.29 2.09 18.43
CA GLU A 170 -28.75 2.06 18.48
C GLU A 170 -29.27 1.22 19.65
N LYS A 171 -28.72 0.02 19.86
CA LYS A 171 -29.15 -0.87 20.95
C LYS A 171 -28.93 -0.25 22.34
N LEU A 172 -27.87 0.55 22.50
CA LEU A 172 -27.54 1.21 23.76
C LEU A 172 -28.14 2.63 23.88
N GLY A 173 -28.83 3.12 22.86
CA GLY A 173 -29.37 4.49 22.80
C GLY A 173 -28.27 5.56 22.83
N LEU A 174 -27.14 5.30 22.16
CA LEU A 174 -25.99 6.20 22.09
C LEU A 174 -25.94 6.90 20.73
N GLU A 175 -25.45 8.13 20.72
CA GLU A 175 -25.15 8.87 19.49
C GLU A 175 -23.71 8.59 19.02
N PRO A 176 -23.41 8.76 17.72
CA PRO A 176 -22.03 8.73 17.23
C PRO A 176 -21.15 9.78 17.93
N PRO A 177 -19.97 9.40 18.46
CA PRO A 177 -19.14 10.30 19.26
C PRO A 177 -18.51 11.40 18.40
N LYS A 178 -18.51 12.63 18.91
CA LYS A 178 -18.01 13.84 18.22
C LYS A 178 -16.67 14.34 18.73
N ASN A 179 -16.22 13.84 19.89
CA ASN A 179 -14.95 14.20 20.50
C ASN A 179 -14.38 12.99 21.28
N VAL A 180 -13.17 13.15 21.81
CA VAL A 180 -12.44 12.08 22.52
C VAL A 180 -13.15 11.61 23.79
N ASP A 181 -13.82 12.51 24.51
CA ASP A 181 -14.53 12.19 25.74
C ASP A 181 -15.79 11.36 25.46
N GLU A 182 -16.57 11.75 24.44
CA GLU A 182 -17.71 10.98 23.95
C GLU A 182 -17.27 9.62 23.39
N MET A 183 -16.13 9.56 22.68
CA MET A 183 -15.56 8.30 22.21
C MET A 183 -15.22 7.38 23.39
N TYR A 184 -14.60 7.90 24.44
CA TYR A 184 -14.31 7.13 25.65
C TYR A 184 -15.59 6.55 26.26
N GLU A 185 -16.65 7.35 26.44
CA GLU A 185 -17.91 6.88 27.02
C GLU A 185 -18.61 5.83 26.12
N VAL A 186 -18.55 5.99 24.79
CA VAL A 186 -19.08 4.99 23.84
C VAL A 186 -18.30 3.67 23.93
N LEU A 187 -16.96 3.71 23.92
CA LEU A 187 -16.14 2.50 24.01
C LEU A 187 -16.34 1.79 25.36
N LYS A 188 -16.44 2.55 26.44
CA LYS A 188 -16.75 2.05 27.77
C LYS A 188 -18.14 1.40 27.84
N ALA A 189 -19.15 2.01 27.21
CA ALA A 189 -20.48 1.43 27.13
C ALA A 189 -20.49 0.13 26.30
N PHE A 190 -19.74 0.05 25.20
CA PHE A 190 -19.58 -1.20 24.44
C PHE A 190 -18.97 -2.31 25.29
N ARG A 191 -17.97 -1.98 26.12
CA ARG A 191 -17.33 -2.92 27.04
C ARG A 191 -18.29 -3.42 28.13
N ASP A 192 -19.13 -2.55 28.67
CA ASP A 192 -19.84 -2.81 29.93
C ASP A 192 -21.32 -3.17 29.79
N LYS A 193 -21.96 -2.87 28.65
CA LYS A 193 -23.43 -2.96 28.50
C LYS A 193 -23.92 -4.07 27.57
N ASP A 194 -23.10 -5.07 27.25
CA ASP A 194 -23.47 -6.25 26.45
C ASP A 194 -24.24 -5.88 25.16
N PRO A 195 -23.69 -4.99 24.31
CA PRO A 195 -24.33 -4.66 23.05
C PRO A 195 -24.48 -5.87 22.13
N ASN A 196 -23.76 -6.97 22.32
CA ASN A 196 -24.01 -8.19 21.55
C ASN A 196 -25.18 -9.06 22.11
N GLY A 197 -25.52 -8.92 23.39
CA GLY A 197 -26.71 -9.51 24.03
C GLY A 197 -26.54 -10.96 24.48
N ASN A 198 -25.31 -11.43 24.70
CA ASN A 198 -25.04 -12.82 25.07
C ASN A 198 -24.86 -13.01 26.60
N GLY A 199 -24.98 -11.94 27.39
CA GLY A 199 -24.81 -11.96 28.84
C GLY A 199 -23.37 -12.14 29.32
N LYS A 200 -22.37 -12.01 28.43
CA LYS A 200 -20.94 -12.09 28.73
C LYS A 200 -20.28 -10.76 28.42
N LYS A 201 -19.17 -10.51 29.11
CA LYS A 201 -18.32 -9.34 28.86
C LYS A 201 -17.22 -9.73 27.88
N ASP A 202 -17.57 -9.90 26.61
CA ASP A 202 -16.67 -10.37 25.55
C ASP A 202 -16.49 -9.39 24.38
N GLU A 203 -17.09 -8.20 24.47
CA GLU A 203 -16.79 -7.11 23.56
C GLU A 203 -15.37 -6.57 23.71
N VAL A 204 -14.72 -6.34 22.57
CA VAL A 204 -13.48 -5.57 22.46
C VAL A 204 -13.82 -4.24 21.78
N PRO A 205 -13.90 -3.11 22.51
CA PRO A 205 -14.44 -1.86 21.98
C PRO A 205 -13.66 -1.29 20.80
N PHE A 206 -12.33 -1.41 20.83
CA PHE A 206 -11.44 -0.98 19.75
C PHE A 206 -10.48 -2.10 19.39
N PHE A 207 -10.36 -2.39 18.10
CA PHE A 207 -9.36 -3.32 17.59
C PHE A 207 -8.83 -2.82 16.25
N ALA A 208 -7.60 -3.22 15.93
CA ALA A 208 -7.01 -2.96 14.64
C ALA A 208 -6.17 -4.16 14.18
N ARG A 209 -6.09 -4.35 12.86
CA ARG A 209 -5.26 -5.41 12.26
C ARG A 209 -3.76 -5.11 12.35
N HIS A 210 -3.40 -3.84 12.47
CA HIS A 210 -2.02 -3.37 12.66
C HIS A 210 -1.91 -2.72 14.03
N TRP A 211 -0.98 -3.21 14.86
CA TRP A 211 -0.78 -2.69 16.21
C TRP A 211 -0.42 -1.20 16.21
N GLN A 212 0.21 -0.72 15.14
CA GLN A 212 0.54 0.68 14.96
C GLN A 212 -0.70 1.58 14.96
N GLU A 213 -1.87 1.09 14.55
CA GLU A 213 -3.11 1.87 14.64
C GLU A 213 -3.58 2.07 16.08
N MET A 214 -3.30 1.11 16.97
CA MET A 214 -3.55 1.30 18.41
C MET A 214 -2.77 2.51 18.90
N VAL A 215 -1.50 2.62 18.52
CA VAL A 215 -0.65 3.77 18.91
C VAL A 215 -1.05 5.02 18.14
N ARG A 216 -1.55 4.92 16.89
CA ARG A 216 -2.00 6.07 16.09
C ARG A 216 -3.15 6.83 16.74
N LEU A 217 -3.92 6.21 17.65
CA LEU A 217 -4.95 6.89 18.44
C LEU A 217 -4.43 8.08 19.28
N VAL A 218 -3.11 8.25 19.46
CA VAL A 218 -2.56 9.48 20.06
C VAL A 218 -2.98 10.76 19.32
N THR A 219 -3.43 10.65 18.06
CA THR A 219 -4.00 11.78 17.31
C THR A 219 -5.26 12.37 17.96
N LEU A 220 -5.93 11.63 18.85
CA LEU A 220 -7.05 12.15 19.64
C LEU A 220 -6.61 13.24 20.65
N TRP A 221 -5.32 13.34 20.92
CA TRP A 221 -4.69 14.36 21.77
C TRP A 221 -3.61 15.15 21.02
N ASP A 222 -3.82 15.37 19.72
CA ASP A 222 -2.89 16.08 18.82
C ASP A 222 -1.46 15.49 18.77
N GLY A 223 -1.32 14.23 19.17
CA GLY A 223 -0.09 13.46 19.03
C GLY A 223 0.09 12.96 17.59
N ARG A 224 1.32 12.60 17.23
CA ARG A 224 1.63 12.02 15.92
C ARG A 224 2.47 10.76 16.09
N THR A 225 2.22 9.76 15.25
CA THR A 225 3.06 8.54 15.15
C THR A 225 3.71 8.39 13.79
N SER A 226 3.27 9.17 12.80
CA SER A 226 3.83 9.16 11.45
C SER A 226 3.46 10.45 10.72
N GLY A 227 4.30 10.87 9.79
CA GLY A 227 4.01 11.91 8.79
C GLY A 227 3.24 11.45 7.57
N SER A 228 3.17 10.14 7.31
CA SER A 228 2.62 9.57 6.09
C SER A 228 1.84 8.27 6.35
N ASP A 229 1.53 7.54 5.27
CA ASP A 229 0.94 6.20 5.35
C ASP A 229 1.94 5.16 5.90
N VAL A 230 3.24 5.39 5.65
CA VAL A 230 4.33 4.56 6.19
C VAL A 230 4.35 4.73 7.71
N PHE A 231 4.30 3.63 8.46
CA PHE A 231 4.36 3.72 9.92
C PHE A 231 5.71 4.29 10.39
N HIS A 232 5.68 5.04 11.49
CA HIS A 232 6.87 5.63 12.12
C HIS A 232 7.62 6.67 11.26
N ASP A 233 7.00 7.18 10.19
CA ASP A 233 7.65 8.13 9.30
C ASP A 233 7.85 9.51 9.96
N PHE A 234 8.89 10.19 9.52
CA PHE A 234 9.13 11.59 9.89
C PHE A 234 8.02 12.49 9.34
N HIS A 235 7.88 13.67 9.92
CA HIS A 235 7.02 14.73 9.40
C HIS A 235 7.72 16.07 9.41
N VAL A 236 7.12 17.06 8.76
CA VAL A 236 7.57 18.45 8.79
C VAL A 236 6.61 19.29 9.61
N VAL A 237 7.13 20.06 10.57
CA VAL A 237 6.39 21.05 11.37
C VAL A 237 7.23 22.32 11.38
N ASP A 238 6.67 23.43 10.91
CA ASP A 238 7.34 24.74 10.83
C ASP A 238 8.68 24.69 10.08
N GLY A 239 8.73 23.92 8.98
CA GLY A 239 9.93 23.74 8.18
C GLY A 239 11.01 22.84 8.81
N GLN A 240 10.76 22.27 9.99
CA GLN A 240 11.68 21.37 10.68
C GLN A 240 11.22 19.92 10.58
N ILE A 241 12.16 19.02 10.28
CA ILE A 241 11.94 17.58 10.33
C ILE A 241 11.80 17.16 11.79
N LYS A 242 10.72 16.48 12.13
CA LYS A 242 10.46 15.92 13.46
C LYS A 242 10.00 14.47 13.34
N HIS A 243 10.25 13.70 14.40
CA HIS A 243 9.76 12.33 14.53
C HIS A 243 8.57 12.31 15.49
N GLY A 244 7.45 11.70 15.10
CA GLY A 244 6.18 11.78 15.84
C GLY A 244 6.28 11.34 17.31
N TYR A 245 7.09 10.32 17.58
CA TYR A 245 7.28 9.76 18.91
C TYR A 245 8.04 10.68 19.89
N ALA A 246 8.68 11.74 19.40
CA ALA A 246 9.47 12.65 20.22
C ALA A 246 8.69 13.89 20.70
N GLY A 247 7.39 14.01 20.37
CA GLY A 247 6.58 15.18 20.73
C GLY A 247 5.89 15.07 22.10
N GLU A 248 5.63 16.21 22.75
CA GLU A 248 4.92 16.23 24.04
C GLU A 248 3.49 15.69 23.93
N ASN A 249 2.79 15.99 22.83
CA ASN A 249 1.44 15.46 22.59
C ASN A 249 1.43 13.94 22.39
N TYR A 250 2.53 13.35 21.88
CA TYR A 250 2.67 11.89 21.84
C TYR A 250 2.71 11.33 23.27
N LYS A 251 3.47 11.96 24.17
CA LYS A 251 3.55 11.56 25.58
C LYS A 251 2.19 11.67 26.28
N VAL A 252 1.43 12.74 26.07
CA VAL A 252 0.06 12.88 26.61
C VAL A 252 -0.85 11.78 26.04
N GLY A 253 -0.86 11.62 24.71
CA GLY A 253 -1.71 10.63 24.06
C GLY A 253 -1.40 9.20 24.51
N ILE A 254 -0.11 8.82 24.62
CA ILE A 254 0.26 7.46 24.99
C ILE A 254 -0.08 7.14 26.44
N GLN A 255 -0.07 8.13 27.34
CA GLN A 255 -0.54 7.96 28.72
C GLN A 255 -2.05 7.66 28.77
N ASN A 256 -2.85 8.36 27.97
CA ASN A 256 -4.29 8.10 27.89
C ASN A 256 -4.59 6.75 27.24
N LEU A 257 -3.85 6.37 26.20
CA LEU A 257 -3.99 5.05 25.58
C LEU A 257 -3.57 3.92 26.52
N ALA A 258 -2.54 4.12 27.33
CA ALA A 258 -2.17 3.15 28.36
C ALA A 258 -3.30 2.94 29.37
N LYS A 259 -4.00 4.03 29.77
CA LYS A 259 -5.20 3.95 30.60
C LYS A 259 -6.33 3.18 29.90
N TRP A 260 -6.65 3.52 28.65
CA TRP A 260 -7.68 2.81 27.88
C TRP A 260 -7.37 1.32 27.75
N TYR A 261 -6.11 0.96 27.49
CA TYR A 261 -5.69 -0.44 27.42
C TYR A 261 -5.84 -1.18 28.75
N GLN A 262 -5.50 -0.53 29.89
CA GLN A 262 -5.68 -1.12 31.23
C GLN A 262 -7.16 -1.35 31.57
N GLU A 263 -8.04 -0.53 31.02
CA GLU A 263 -9.47 -0.59 31.22
C GLU A 263 -10.15 -1.67 30.37
N GLY A 264 -9.46 -2.24 29.38
CA GLY A 264 -10.00 -3.21 28.40
C GLY A 264 -10.92 -2.58 27.36
#